data_AF-A0A7J3E3Q1-F1
#
_entry.id   AF-A0A7J3E3Q1-F1
#
_cell.length_a   1.000
_cell.length_b   1.000
_cell.length_c   1.000
_cell.angle_alpha   90.00
_cell.angle_beta   90.00
_cell.angle_gamma   90.00
#
_symmetry.space_group_name_H-M   'P 1'
#
loop_
_entity.id
_entity.type
_entity.pdbx_description
1 polymer ?
#
loop_
_entity_poly.entity_id
_entity_poly.type
_entity_poly.pdbx_seq_one_letter_code
_entity_poly.pdbx_strand_id
1 'polypeptide(L)'
;MNLGEKVSICSEHYQKWKTTALNSLDREEAKKAMERAFFWLELQSAFITLHAIELTAGRDKEKREKILAAKAKLSKRLVEYAKEILSEL
;
A
#
# COMPACT_ATOMS: atom_id res chain seq x y z
N MET A 1 -11.17 4.06 -9.02
CA MET A 1 -9.74 3.80 -9.26
C MET A 1 -9.53 2.34 -9.66
N ASN A 2 -9.08 2.10 -10.88
CA ASN A 2 -8.76 0.77 -11.40
C ASN A 2 -7.44 0.23 -10.80
N LEU A 3 -7.06 -1.02 -11.10
CA LEU A 3 -5.83 -1.61 -10.55
C LEU A 3 -4.58 -0.86 -11.05
N GLY A 4 -4.53 -0.49 -12.33
CA GLY A 4 -3.38 0.21 -12.92
C GLY A 4 -3.08 1.53 -12.21
N GLU A 5 -4.11 2.34 -11.95
CA GLU A 5 -4.00 3.59 -11.19
C GLU A 5 -3.49 3.35 -9.76
N LYS A 6 -4.01 2.32 -9.07
CA LYS A 6 -3.54 1.95 -7.73
C LYS A 6 -2.07 1.56 -7.72
N VAL A 7 -1.64 0.77 -8.69
CA VAL A 7 -0.25 0.32 -8.83
C VAL A 7 0.67 1.48 -9.16
N SER A 8 0.27 2.40 -10.05
CA SER A 8 1.07 3.59 -10.38
C SER A 8 1.32 4.44 -9.14
N ILE A 9 0.27 4.76 -8.39
CA ILE A 9 0.37 5.57 -7.17
C ILE A 9 1.31 4.91 -6.15
N CYS A 10 1.16 3.60 -5.92
CA CYS A 10 2.02 2.90 -4.97
C CYS A 10 3.48 2.89 -5.45
N SER A 11 3.72 2.68 -6.74
CA SER A 11 5.06 2.69 -7.34
C SER A 11 5.72 4.06 -7.24
N GLU A 12 4.99 5.14 -7.55
CA GLU A 12 5.48 6.52 -7.44
C GLU A 12 5.89 6.86 -6.00
N HIS A 13 5.04 6.53 -5.02
CA HIS A 13 5.36 6.75 -3.61
C HIS A 13 6.51 5.87 -3.12
N TYR A 14 6.57 4.60 -3.54
CA TYR A 14 7.69 3.73 -3.24
C TYR A 14 9.01 4.32 -3.76
N GLN A 15 9.07 4.75 -5.03
CA GLN A 15 10.28 5.34 -5.59
C GLN A 15 10.67 6.64 -4.90
N LYS A 16 9.69 7.49 -4.55
CA LYS A 16 9.94 8.71 -3.77
C LYS A 16 10.63 8.37 -2.45
N TRP A 17 10.02 7.50 -1.63
CA TRP A 17 10.52 7.18 -0.30
C TRP A 17 11.83 6.38 -0.34
N LYS A 18 11.99 5.48 -1.30
CA LYS A 18 13.25 4.78 -1.55
C LYS A 18 14.37 5.79 -1.87
N THR A 19 14.11 6.74 -2.76
CA THR A 19 15.09 7.76 -3.13
C THR A 19 15.45 8.64 -1.93
N THR A 20 14.46 9.07 -1.15
CA THR A 20 14.69 9.79 0.11
C THR A 20 15.57 9.00 1.07
N ALA A 21 15.29 7.71 1.26
CA ALA A 21 16.06 6.86 2.16
C ALA A 21 17.51 6.68 1.71
N LEU A 22 17.75 6.54 0.39
CA LEU A 22 19.09 6.35 -0.16
C LEU A 22 19.93 7.63 -0.15
N ASN A 23 19.29 8.81 -0.17
CA ASN A 23 19.96 10.10 -0.21
C ASN A 23 20.09 10.77 1.15
N SER A 24 19.43 10.27 2.20
CA SER A 24 19.53 10.86 3.53
C SER A 24 20.88 10.55 4.16
N LEU A 25 21.49 11.59 4.74
CA LEU A 25 22.73 11.49 5.52
C LEU A 25 22.44 11.17 7.00
N ASP A 26 21.19 11.31 7.44
CA ASP A 26 20.75 10.93 8.77
C ASP A 26 20.17 9.51 8.77
N ARG A 27 20.69 8.68 9.69
CA ARG A 27 20.31 7.27 9.75
C ARG A 27 18.85 7.09 10.17
N GLU A 28 18.34 7.92 11.06
CA GLU A 28 16.96 7.81 11.54
C GLU A 28 15.97 8.26 10.46
N GLU A 29 16.25 9.37 9.76
CA GLU A 29 15.47 9.78 8.60
C GLU A 29 15.51 8.73 7.47
N ALA A 30 16.68 8.17 7.16
CA ALA A 30 16.82 7.10 6.18
C ALA A 30 15.97 5.87 6.54
N LYS A 31 15.96 5.47 7.81
CA LYS A 31 15.14 4.37 8.32
C LYS A 31 13.65 4.65 8.16
N LYS A 32 13.17 5.82 8.60
CA LYS A 32 11.75 6.21 8.45
C LYS A 32 11.32 6.26 6.98
N ALA A 33 12.15 6.81 6.11
CA ALA A 33 11.89 6.83 4.68
C ALA A 33 11.83 5.41 4.10
N MET A 34 12.69 4.50 4.55
CA MET A 34 12.65 3.10 4.11
C MET A 34 11.39 2.37 4.58
N GLU A 35 10.96 2.58 5.83
CA GLU A 35 9.69 2.02 6.36
C GLU A 35 8.49 2.49 5.54
N ARG A 36 8.46 3.78 5.17
CA ARG A 36 7.45 4.33 4.26
C ARG A 36 7.52 3.69 2.88
N ALA A 37 8.71 3.47 2.32
CA ALA A 37 8.86 2.78 1.04
C ALA A 37 8.27 1.36 1.10
N PHE A 38 8.61 0.58 2.14
CA PHE A 38 8.07 -0.77 2.30
C PHE A 38 6.56 -0.80 2.45
N PHE A 39 5.97 0.15 3.17
CA PHE A 39 4.52 0.29 3.24
C PHE A 39 3.86 0.34 1.86
N TRP A 40 4.37 1.18 0.95
CA TRP A 40 3.80 1.32 -0.40
C TRP A 40 4.02 0.08 -1.26
N LEU A 41 5.17 -0.59 -1.12
CA LEU A 41 5.46 -1.85 -1.82
C LEU A 41 4.53 -2.99 -1.37
N GLU A 42 4.28 -3.11 -0.06
CA GLU A 42 3.34 -4.07 0.49
C GLU A 42 1.91 -3.79 0.03
N LEU A 43 1.52 -2.52 0.03
CA LEU A 43 0.18 -2.11 -0.41
C LEU A 43 -0.05 -2.42 -1.89
N GLN A 44 0.94 -2.13 -2.75
CA GLN A 44 0.92 -2.53 -4.16
C GLN A 44 0.72 -4.04 -4.31
N SER A 45 1.53 -4.82 -3.59
CA SER A 45 1.45 -6.28 -3.64
C SER A 45 0.07 -6.78 -3.21
N ALA A 46 -0.49 -6.22 -2.13
CA ALA A 46 -1.82 -6.58 -1.66
C ALA A 46 -2.92 -6.25 -2.67
N PHE A 47 -2.84 -5.12 -3.37
CA PHE A 47 -3.80 -4.79 -4.44
C PHE A 47 -3.71 -5.77 -5.61
N ILE A 48 -2.51 -6.13 -6.04
CA ILE A 48 -2.31 -7.11 -7.12
C ILE A 48 -2.86 -8.48 -6.71
N THR A 49 -2.53 -8.96 -5.51
CA THR A 49 -3.01 -10.25 -5.00
C THR A 49 -4.54 -10.27 -4.88
N LEU A 50 -5.15 -9.22 -4.32
CA LEU A 50 -6.61 -9.17 -4.21
C LEU A 50 -7.28 -9.14 -5.58
N HIS A 51 -6.71 -8.41 -6.55
CA HIS A 51 -7.25 -8.40 -7.90
C HIS A 51 -7.17 -9.78 -8.57
N ALA A 52 -6.06 -10.50 -8.42
CA ALA A 52 -5.91 -11.86 -8.93
C ALA A 52 -6.91 -12.83 -8.28
N ILE A 53 -7.13 -12.71 -6.97
CA ILE A 53 -8.16 -13.48 -6.24
C ILE A 53 -9.55 -13.14 -6.79
N GLU A 54 -9.85 -11.85 -7.03
CA GLU A 54 -11.14 -11.43 -7.58
C GLU A 54 -11.44 -12.02 -8.95
N LEU A 55 -10.44 -12.06 -9.83
CA LEU A 55 -10.57 -12.65 -11.16
C LEU A 55 -10.83 -14.17 -11.11
N THR A 56 -10.35 -14.85 -10.07
CA THR A 56 -10.45 -16.32 -9.93
C THR A 56 -11.59 -16.77 -9.01
N ALA A 57 -12.20 -15.88 -8.22
CA ALA A 57 -13.21 -16.23 -7.21
C ALA A 57 -14.59 -16.65 -7.77
N GLY A 58 -14.90 -16.34 -9.04
CA GLY A 58 -16.17 -16.70 -9.67
C GLY A 58 -17.41 -16.04 -9.03
N ARG A 59 -18.50 -16.80 -8.87
CA ARG A 59 -19.79 -16.34 -8.28
C ARG A 59 -20.00 -16.74 -6.81
N ASP A 60 -18.97 -17.28 -6.16
CA ASP A 60 -19.03 -17.69 -4.76
C ASP A 60 -19.23 -16.46 -3.84
N LYS A 61 -20.36 -16.46 -3.13
CA LYS A 61 -20.77 -15.35 -2.25
C LYS A 61 -19.82 -15.20 -1.06
N GLU A 62 -19.39 -16.31 -0.46
CA GLU A 62 -18.53 -16.29 0.72
C GLU A 62 -17.14 -15.72 0.39
N LYS A 63 -16.58 -16.11 -0.77
CA LYS A 63 -15.32 -15.56 -1.27
C LYS A 63 -15.42 -14.06 -1.52
N ARG A 64 -16.53 -13.59 -2.10
CA ARG A 64 -16.77 -12.16 -2.36
C ARG A 64 -16.84 -11.34 -1.07
N GLU A 65 -17.49 -11.86 -0.02
CA GLU A 65 -17.54 -11.21 1.29
C GLU A 65 -16.15 -11.11 1.92
N LYS A 66 -15.34 -12.18 1.86
CA LYS A 66 -13.95 -12.17 2.34
C LYS A 66 -13.06 -11.18 1.59
N ILE A 67 -13.22 -11.09 0.28
CA ILE A 67 -12.50 -10.12 -0.56
C ILE A 67 -12.89 -8.68 -0.17
N LEU A 68 -14.18 -8.41 0.02
CA LEU A 68 -14.66 -7.09 0.43
C LEU A 68 -14.09 -6.70 1.80
N ALA A 69 -14.10 -7.62 2.76
CA ALA A 69 -13.49 -7.40 4.07
C ALA A 69 -11.99 -7.10 3.96
N ALA A 70 -11.26 -7.82 3.11
CA ALA A 70 -9.84 -7.57 2.88
C ALA A 70 -9.58 -6.19 2.27
N LYS A 71 -10.41 -5.76 1.30
CA LYS A 71 -10.35 -4.39 0.74
C LYS A 71 -10.59 -3.33 1.80
N ALA A 72 -11.60 -3.51 2.65
CA ALA A 72 -11.88 -2.58 3.75
C ALA A 72 -10.70 -2.48 4.73
N LYS A 73 -10.04 -3.60 5.03
CA LYS A 73 -8.83 -3.64 5.88
C LYS A 73 -7.67 -2.86 5.25
N LEU A 74 -7.44 -2.98 3.94
CA LEU A 74 -6.42 -2.18 3.25
C LEU A 74 -6.74 -0.68 3.29
N SER A 75 -8.00 -0.30 3.06
CA SER A 75 -8.43 1.10 3.18
C SER A 75 -8.22 1.64 4.59
N LYS A 76 -8.50 0.84 5.62
CA LYS A 76 -8.22 1.21 7.02
C LYS A 76 -6.72 1.45 7.24
N ARG A 77 -5.88 0.55 6.75
CA ARG A 77 -4.42 0.66 6.87
C ARG A 77 -3.86 1.90 6.18
N LEU A 78 -4.43 2.27 5.03
CA LEU A 78 -4.13 3.54 4.33
C LEU A 78 -4.49 4.77 5.17
N VAL A 79 -5.65 4.76 5.84
CA VAL A 79 -6.07 5.84 6.73
C VAL A 79 -5.17 5.94 7.95
N GLU A 80 -4.79 4.80 8.54
CA GLU A 80 -3.85 4.74 9.66
C GLU A 80 -2.48 5.33 9.27
N TYR A 81 -1.93 4.92 8.13
CA TYR A 81 -0.69 5.49 7.57
C TYR A 81 -0.79 7.01 7.32
N ALA A 82 -1.91 7.48 6.76
CA ALA A 82 -2.12 8.91 6.53
C ALA A 82 -2.14 9.70 7.86
N LYS A 83 -2.74 9.13 8.91
CA LYS A 83 -2.74 9.74 10.25
C LYS A 83 -1.33 9.80 10.85
N GLU A 84 -0.54 8.74 10.69
CA GLU A 84 0.86 8.72 11.14
C GLU A 84 1.65 9.85 10.47
N ILE A 85 1.57 9.98 9.14
CA ILE A 85 2.23 11.08 8.41
C ILE A 85 1.76 12.45 8.93
N LEU A 86 0.45 12.65 9.09
CA LEU A 86 -0.09 13.93 9.55
C LEU A 86 0.34 14.28 10.98
N SER A 87 0.59 13.29 11.83
CA SER A 87 1.08 13.53 13.19
C SER A 87 2.56 13.92 13.27
N GLU A 88 3.30 13.75 12.17
CA GLU A 88 4.71 14.14 12.05
C GLU A 88 4.90 15.52 11.40
N LEU A 89 3.82 16.19 10.98
CA LEU A 89 3.81 17.57 10.45
C LEU A 89 3.61 18.60 11.57
#